data_AF-A0AAV5UXK7-F1
#
_entry.id   AF-A0AAV5UXK7-F1
#
_cell.length_a   1.000
_cell.length_b   1.000
_cell.length_c   1.000
_cell.angle_alpha   90.00
_cell.angle_beta   90.00
_cell.angle_gamma   90.00
#
_symmetry.space_group_name_H-M   'P 1'
#
loop_
_entity.id
_entity.type
_entity.pdbx_description
1 polymer ?
#
loop_
_entity_poly.entity_id
_entity_poly.type
_entity_poly.pdbx_seq_one_letter_code
_entity_poly.pdbx_strand_id
1 'polypeptide(L)'
;KRFCILRVLITIAFPSFVLIHASVTAQRVVTTFTGLIFCIIYTIVGFRGYPLEGKAAYCSGFNKQTADVALVVTFVMMFIDVLNVVVAVLLIVYNHRKARHLTDSSLPVKFRYRQTLHSIRQMLPVAIFHLLCFTAQYVGFEISQQQTLPEVQFVTLNSFLYMLPYFCLICPLILLFLMIQHERKKREELEGLSS
;
A
#
# COMPACT_ATOMS: atom_id res chain seq x y z
N LYS A 1 25.72 -10.26 1.59
CA LYS A 1 24.71 -11.21 2.16
C LYS A 1 23.68 -10.53 3.06
N ARG A 2 24.04 -9.90 4.20
CA ARG A 2 23.06 -9.28 5.14
C ARG A 2 22.10 -8.27 4.50
N PHE A 3 22.58 -7.38 3.64
CA PHE A 3 21.74 -6.41 2.90
C PHE A 3 20.77 -7.04 1.89
N CYS A 4 21.14 -8.19 1.32
CA CYS A 4 20.30 -8.88 0.33
C CYS A 4 19.09 -9.52 1.03
N ILE A 5 19.31 -10.15 2.21
CA ILE A 5 18.23 -10.70 3.06
C ILE A 5 17.27 -9.60 3.51
N LEU A 6 17.79 -8.45 3.94
CA LEU A 6 16.95 -7.31 4.32
C LEU A 6 16.07 -6.83 3.16
N ARG A 7 16.60 -6.80 1.94
CA ARG A 7 15.82 -6.46 0.75
C ARG A 7 14.73 -7.48 0.45
N VAL A 8 15.01 -8.78 0.56
CA VAL A 8 13.99 -9.84 0.42
C VAL A 8 12.87 -9.65 1.45
N LEU A 9 13.22 -9.37 2.71
CA LEU A 9 12.22 -9.11 3.76
C LEU A 9 11.37 -7.88 3.47
N ILE A 10 11.96 -6.79 2.97
CA ILE A 10 11.24 -5.57 2.56
C ILE A 10 10.32 -5.86 1.36
N THR A 11 10.80 -6.61 0.37
CA THR A 11 10.04 -7.02 -0.82
C THR A 11 8.88 -7.97 -0.47
N ILE A 12 8.99 -8.76 0.61
CA ILE A 12 7.90 -9.62 1.14
C ILE A 12 6.89 -8.83 1.97
N ALA A 13 7.36 -7.87 2.77
CA ALA A 13 6.51 -7.02 3.59
C ALA A 13 5.56 -6.15 2.74
N PHE A 14 5.94 -5.89 1.49
CA PHE A 14 5.20 -5.05 0.56
C PHE A 14 3.83 -5.60 0.12
N PRO A 15 3.73 -6.78 -0.52
CA PRO A 15 2.45 -7.40 -0.80
C PRO A 15 1.67 -7.65 0.48
N SER A 16 2.35 -7.92 1.61
CA SER A 16 1.69 -8.04 2.90
C SER A 16 0.96 -6.75 3.30
N PHE A 17 1.50 -5.56 3.03
CA PHE A 17 0.87 -4.29 3.38
C PHE A 17 -0.34 -3.97 2.50
N VAL A 18 -0.24 -4.21 1.19
CA VAL A 18 -1.38 -4.07 0.26
C VAL A 18 -2.47 -5.07 0.57
N LEU A 19 -2.09 -6.30 0.92
CA LEU A 19 -3.01 -7.34 1.37
C LEU A 19 -3.54 -7.03 2.75
N ILE A 20 -2.81 -6.32 3.62
CA ILE A 20 -3.32 -5.80 4.89
C ILE A 20 -4.36 -4.71 4.63
N HIS A 21 -4.14 -3.76 3.73
CA HIS A 21 -5.14 -2.75 3.37
C HIS A 21 -6.37 -3.34 2.68
N ALA A 22 -6.16 -4.24 1.73
CA ALA A 22 -7.22 -5.03 1.11
C ALA A 22 -7.91 -5.91 2.16
N SER A 23 -7.19 -6.45 3.14
CA SER A 23 -7.75 -7.24 4.22
C SER A 23 -8.46 -6.40 5.26
N VAL A 24 -8.07 -5.16 5.54
CA VAL A 24 -8.83 -4.26 6.43
C VAL A 24 -10.11 -3.81 5.72
N THR A 25 -10.05 -3.68 4.40
CA THR A 25 -11.21 -3.42 3.54
C THR A 25 -12.11 -4.67 3.43
N ALA A 26 -11.53 -5.87 3.41
CA ALA A 26 -12.20 -7.16 3.23
C ALA A 26 -12.42 -7.95 4.53
N GLN A 27 -11.91 -7.49 5.69
CA GLN A 27 -12.11 -8.08 7.02
C GLN A 27 -13.49 -7.69 7.54
N ARG A 28 -14.47 -8.17 6.78
CA ARG A 28 -15.25 -9.27 7.30
C ARG A 28 -14.95 -10.53 6.47
N VAL A 29 -14.07 -11.38 7.02
CA VAL A 29 -14.06 -12.86 6.97
C VAL A 29 -12.86 -13.60 6.32
N VAL A 30 -12.20 -13.18 5.23
CA VAL A 30 -11.43 -14.18 4.42
C VAL A 30 -9.90 -13.98 4.24
N THR A 31 -9.32 -12.81 4.53
CA THR A 31 -8.10 -12.40 3.80
C THR A 31 -6.74 -12.54 4.49
N THR A 32 -6.66 -12.91 5.78
CA THR A 32 -5.35 -13.05 6.45
C THR A 32 -4.54 -14.24 5.87
N PHE A 33 -5.22 -15.29 5.41
CA PHE A 33 -4.58 -16.47 4.81
C PHE A 33 -4.19 -16.27 3.34
N THR A 34 -5.01 -15.56 2.55
CA THR A 34 -4.71 -15.28 1.14
C THR A 34 -3.54 -14.32 0.98
N GLY A 35 -3.37 -13.40 1.93
CA GLY A 35 -2.25 -12.46 1.99
C GLY A 35 -0.88 -13.13 2.01
N LEU A 36 -0.70 -14.08 2.93
CA LEU A 36 0.55 -14.84 3.10
C LEU A 36 0.88 -15.69 1.88
N ILE A 37 -0.12 -16.36 1.29
CA ILE A 37 0.07 -17.22 0.12
C ILE A 37 0.59 -16.40 -1.07
N PHE A 38 0.01 -15.23 -1.34
CA PHE A 38 0.47 -14.37 -2.44
C PHE A 38 1.91 -13.87 -2.22
N CYS A 39 2.27 -13.48 -0.98
CA CYS A 39 3.64 -13.07 -0.66
C CYS A 39 4.65 -14.20 -0.89
N ILE A 40 4.29 -15.43 -0.51
CA ILE A 40 5.11 -16.62 -0.72
C ILE A 40 5.27 -16.91 -2.22
N ILE A 41 4.17 -16.93 -2.98
CA ILE A 41 4.21 -17.14 -4.44
C ILE A 41 5.07 -16.08 -5.12
N TYR A 42 4.86 -14.80 -4.77
CA TYR A 42 5.63 -13.70 -5.33
C TYR A 42 7.13 -13.83 -5.06
N THR A 43 7.51 -14.23 -3.84
CA THR A 43 8.91 -14.48 -3.48
C THR A 43 9.49 -15.64 -4.27
N ILE A 44 8.76 -16.76 -4.33
CA ILE A 44 9.23 -17.95 -5.05
C ILE A 44 9.42 -17.61 -6.52
N VAL A 45 8.47 -16.93 -7.16
CA VAL A 45 8.54 -16.57 -8.59
C VAL A 45 9.63 -15.51 -8.83
N GLY A 46 9.67 -14.45 -8.03
CA GLY A 46 10.59 -13.33 -8.22
C GLY A 46 12.06 -13.68 -7.96
N PHE A 47 12.33 -14.65 -7.09
CA PHE A 47 13.68 -15.12 -6.79
C PHE A 47 14.05 -16.43 -7.47
N ARG A 48 13.16 -17.03 -8.28
CA ARG A 48 13.46 -18.27 -9.00
C ARG A 48 14.58 -18.04 -10.01
N GLY A 49 15.72 -18.70 -9.81
CA GLY A 49 16.86 -18.62 -10.72
C GLY A 49 17.81 -17.45 -10.47
N TYR A 50 17.67 -16.71 -9.36
CA TYR A 50 18.68 -15.73 -8.97
C TYR A 50 19.96 -16.45 -8.50
N PRO A 51 21.11 -16.32 -9.19
CA PRO A 51 22.35 -16.90 -8.70
C PRO A 51 22.76 -16.18 -7.41
N LEU A 52 22.72 -16.90 -6.29
CA LEU A 52 23.17 -16.40 -4.98
C LEU A 52 24.71 -16.42 -4.86
N GLU A 53 25.40 -16.87 -5.92
CA GLU A 53 26.84 -17.02 -6.00
C GLU A 53 27.44 -15.89 -6.86
N GLY A 54 28.18 -14.99 -6.23
CA GLY A 54 28.88 -13.89 -6.89
C GLY A 54 29.26 -12.76 -5.93
N LYS A 55 30.32 -12.00 -6.25
CA LYS A 55 30.64 -10.70 -5.61
C LYS A 55 29.61 -9.66 -6.04
N ALA A 56 28.34 -9.88 -5.72
CA ALA A 56 27.23 -9.07 -6.17
C ALA A 56 27.17 -7.75 -5.38
N ALA A 57 27.89 -6.73 -5.88
CA ALA A 57 27.59 -5.34 -5.54
C ALA A 57 26.18 -4.92 -6.01
N TYR A 58 25.63 -5.65 -6.98
CA TYR A 58 24.29 -5.47 -7.52
C TYR A 58 23.37 -6.60 -7.05
N CYS A 59 23.03 -6.64 -5.76
CA CYS A 59 21.76 -7.24 -5.32
C CYS A 59 20.58 -6.35 -5.79
N SER A 60 20.61 -5.84 -7.03
CA SER A 60 19.42 -5.24 -7.62
C SER A 60 18.50 -6.41 -7.94
N GLY A 61 17.36 -6.51 -7.24
CA GLY A 61 16.27 -7.42 -7.63
C GLY A 61 15.63 -7.03 -8.98
N PHE A 62 16.31 -6.19 -9.74
CA PHE A 62 15.88 -5.55 -10.97
C PHE A 62 17.08 -5.64 -11.93
N ASN A 63 17.02 -6.59 -12.84
CA ASN A 63 17.92 -6.71 -13.98
C ASN A 63 17.05 -6.64 -15.26
N LYS A 64 17.67 -6.55 -16.44
CA LYS A 64 16.92 -6.45 -17.70
C LYS A 64 15.96 -7.65 -17.89
N GLN A 65 16.32 -8.82 -17.37
CA GLN A 65 15.52 -10.04 -17.49
C GLN A 65 14.28 -10.05 -16.57
N THR A 66 14.35 -9.40 -15.41
CA THR A 66 13.23 -9.29 -14.46
C THR A 66 12.43 -8.01 -14.59
N ALA A 67 12.88 -7.06 -15.43
CA ALA A 67 12.22 -5.78 -15.62
C ALA A 67 10.77 -5.95 -16.11
N ASP A 68 10.53 -6.83 -17.08
CA ASP A 68 9.18 -7.08 -17.62
C ASP A 68 8.24 -7.67 -16.57
N VAL A 69 8.75 -8.61 -15.76
CA VAL A 69 7.98 -9.21 -14.65
C VAL A 69 7.64 -8.13 -13.61
N ALA A 70 8.61 -7.29 -13.27
CA ALA A 70 8.41 -6.21 -12.31
C ALA A 70 7.44 -5.13 -12.81
N LEU A 71 7.46 -4.84 -14.12
CA LEU A 71 6.52 -3.94 -14.77
C LEU A 71 5.09 -4.48 -14.68
N VAL A 72 4.87 -5.74 -15.06
CA VAL A 72 3.57 -6.42 -14.97
C VAL A 72 3.06 -6.45 -13.54
N VAL A 73 3.93 -6.78 -12.57
CA VAL A 73 3.55 -6.78 -11.15
C VAL A 73 3.16 -5.38 -10.69
N THR A 74 3.96 -4.35 -11.03
CA THR A 74 3.67 -2.96 -10.63
C THR A 74 2.33 -2.50 -11.24
N PHE A 75 2.02 -2.89 -12.48
CA PHE A 75 0.74 -2.62 -13.13
C PHE A 75 -0.44 -3.29 -12.41
N VAL A 76 -0.32 -4.58 -12.07
CA VAL A 76 -1.36 -5.31 -11.33
C VAL A 76 -1.61 -4.68 -9.95
N MET A 77 -0.55 -4.30 -9.23
CA MET A 77 -0.67 -3.65 -7.93
C MET A 77 -1.34 -2.27 -8.05
N MET A 78 -0.93 -1.46 -9.01
CA MET A 78 -1.57 -0.17 -9.32
C MET A 78 -3.06 -0.34 -9.63
N PHE A 79 -3.44 -1.34 -10.43
CA PHE A 79 -4.82 -1.63 -10.75
C PHE A 79 -5.65 -2.02 -9.51
N ILE A 80 -5.10 -2.88 -8.64
CA ILE A 80 -5.72 -3.25 -7.37
C ILE A 80 -5.91 -2.01 -6.47
N ASP A 81 -4.93 -1.11 -6.44
CA ASP A 81 -5.04 0.13 -5.67
C ASP A 81 -6.13 1.07 -6.18
N VAL A 82 -6.26 1.20 -7.51
CA VAL A 82 -7.37 1.96 -8.11
C VAL A 82 -8.71 1.38 -7.66
N LEU A 83 -8.86 0.06 -7.74
CA LEU A 83 -10.08 -0.62 -7.28
C LEU A 83 -10.32 -0.38 -5.78
N ASN A 84 -9.28 -0.47 -4.94
CA ASN A 84 -9.39 -0.23 -3.50
C ASN A 84 -9.86 1.20 -3.19
N VAL A 85 -9.30 2.21 -3.87
CA VAL A 85 -9.70 3.61 -3.70
C VAL A 85 -11.15 3.82 -4.15
N VAL A 86 -11.54 3.26 -5.30
CA VAL A 86 -12.92 3.34 -5.80
C VAL A 86 -13.90 2.71 -4.81
N VAL A 87 -13.61 1.49 -4.34
CA VAL A 87 -14.44 0.78 -3.35
C VAL A 87 -14.51 1.56 -2.04
N ALA A 88 -13.41 2.11 -1.54
CA ALA A 88 -13.40 2.93 -0.33
C ALA A 88 -14.28 4.18 -0.47
N VAL A 89 -14.22 4.87 -1.61
CA VAL A 89 -15.08 6.03 -1.90
C VAL A 89 -16.56 5.62 -1.96
N LEU A 90 -16.88 4.52 -2.66
CA LEU A 90 -18.26 4.00 -2.71
C LEU A 90 -18.78 3.62 -1.32
N LEU A 91 -17.94 2.99 -0.49
CA LEU A 91 -18.28 2.66 0.89
C LEU A 91 -18.50 3.93 1.73
N ILE A 92 -17.71 4.99 1.56
CA ILE A 92 -17.94 6.27 2.24
C ILE A 92 -19.30 6.82 1.86
N VAL A 93 -19.63 6.88 0.57
CA VAL A 93 -20.92 7.40 0.08
C VAL A 93 -22.08 6.55 0.60
N TYR A 94 -21.97 5.22 0.53
CA TYR A 94 -22.97 4.29 1.02
C TYR A 94 -23.20 4.43 2.52
N ASN A 95 -22.14 4.39 3.33
CA ASN A 95 -22.24 4.52 4.78
C ASN A 95 -22.77 5.90 5.19
N HIS A 96 -22.42 6.96 4.46
CA HIS A 96 -22.94 8.29 4.71
C HIS A 96 -24.44 8.41 4.42
N ARG A 97 -24.90 7.84 3.29
CA ARG A 97 -26.34 7.75 2.96
C ARG A 97 -27.07 6.93 4.02
N LYS A 98 -26.55 5.75 4.37
CA LYS A 98 -27.17 4.86 5.36
C LYS A 98 -27.24 5.52 6.74
N ALA A 99 -26.20 6.23 7.17
CA ALA A 99 -26.19 6.94 8.44
C ALA A 99 -27.28 8.04 8.54
N ARG A 100 -27.60 8.72 7.43
CA ARG A 100 -28.69 9.72 7.39
C ARG A 100 -30.07 9.10 7.56
N HIS A 101 -30.29 7.89 7.04
CA HIS A 101 -31.57 7.18 7.17
C HIS A 101 -31.79 6.49 8.53
N LEU A 102 -30.73 6.33 9.33
CA LEU A 102 -30.80 5.61 10.62
C LEU A 102 -31.14 6.54 11.80
N THR A 103 -31.91 7.63 11.60
CA THR A 103 -32.26 8.59 12.67
C THR A 103 -32.95 7.93 13.87
N ASP A 104 -33.76 6.90 13.65
CA ASP A 104 -34.53 6.23 14.73
C ASP A 104 -33.88 4.92 15.22
N SER A 105 -32.68 4.60 14.73
CA SER A 105 -32.00 3.37 15.10
C SER A 105 -31.31 3.45 16.45
N SER A 106 -31.15 2.30 17.11
CA SER A 106 -30.46 2.18 18.39
C SER A 106 -29.03 2.73 18.35
N LEU A 107 -28.61 3.39 19.43
CA LEU A 107 -27.28 4.00 19.60
C LEU A 107 -26.11 3.08 19.20
N PRO A 108 -26.10 1.76 19.53
CA PRO A 108 -25.00 0.87 19.16
C PRO A 108 -24.84 0.70 17.65
N VAL A 109 -25.94 0.73 16.89
CA VAL A 109 -25.89 0.63 15.42
C VAL A 109 -25.23 1.87 14.84
N LYS A 110 -25.67 3.07 15.28
CA LYS A 110 -25.10 4.35 14.84
C LYS A 110 -23.60 4.43 15.15
N PHE A 111 -23.18 3.99 16.34
CA PHE A 111 -21.79 3.98 16.75
C PHE A 111 -20.92 3.12 15.81
N ARG A 112 -21.36 1.90 15.47
CA ARG A 112 -20.63 1.01 14.55
C ARG A 112 -20.45 1.62 13.16
N TYR A 113 -21.48 2.26 12.60
CA TYR A 113 -21.38 2.94 11.31
C TYR A 113 -20.43 4.13 11.35
N ARG A 114 -20.47 4.95 12.42
CA ARG A 114 -19.54 6.07 12.60
C ARG A 114 -18.10 5.60 12.72
N GLN A 115 -17.84 4.55 13.51
CA GLN A 115 -16.51 3.96 13.65
C GLN A 115 -16.00 3.40 12.33
N THR A 116 -16.85 2.71 11.57
CA THR A 116 -16.50 2.18 10.24
C THR A 116 -16.15 3.31 9.26
N LEU A 117 -17.00 4.34 9.17
CA LEU A 117 -16.76 5.49 8.31
C LEU A 117 -15.47 6.23 8.71
N HIS A 118 -15.20 6.34 10.00
CA HIS A 118 -13.99 6.95 10.52
C HIS A 118 -12.75 6.15 10.11
N SER A 119 -12.76 4.82 10.30
CA SER A 119 -11.67 3.93 9.89
C SER A 119 -11.38 4.05 8.39
N ILE A 120 -12.41 4.02 7.53
CA ILE A 120 -12.24 4.18 6.08
C ILE A 120 -11.62 5.54 5.74
N ARG A 121 -12.07 6.62 6.38
CA ARG A 121 -11.51 7.97 6.16
C ARG A 121 -10.06 8.09 6.60
N GLN A 122 -9.64 7.39 7.65
CA GLN A 122 -8.25 7.38 8.09
C GLN A 122 -7.34 6.56 7.15
N MET A 123 -7.87 5.47 6.59
CA MET A 123 -7.11 4.60 5.68
C MET A 123 -7.07 5.13 4.24
N LEU A 124 -8.05 5.92 3.82
CA LEU A 124 -8.14 6.44 2.44
C LEU A 124 -6.93 7.28 2.01
N PRO A 125 -6.40 8.24 2.81
CA PRO A 125 -5.19 8.98 2.45
C PRO A 125 -3.98 8.08 2.21
N VAL A 126 -3.84 7.01 3.00
CA VAL A 126 -2.77 6.03 2.84
C VAL A 126 -2.94 5.25 1.53
N ALA A 127 -4.16 4.80 1.23
CA ALA A 127 -4.45 4.11 -0.03
C ALA A 127 -4.21 5.00 -1.26
N ILE A 128 -4.58 6.27 -1.20
CA ILE A 128 -4.32 7.25 -2.27
C ILE A 128 -2.81 7.47 -2.42
N PHE A 129 -2.08 7.64 -1.32
CA PHE A 129 -0.63 7.81 -1.35
C PHE A 129 0.07 6.57 -1.94
N HIS A 130 -0.39 5.39 -1.58
CA HIS A 130 0.09 4.13 -2.14
C HIS A 130 -0.15 4.06 -3.66
N LEU A 131 -1.36 4.36 -4.12
CA LEU A 131 -1.70 4.44 -5.54
C LEU A 131 -0.78 5.41 -6.30
N LEU A 132 -0.51 6.60 -5.75
CA LEU A 132 0.38 7.59 -6.35
C LEU A 132 1.81 7.06 -6.47
N CYS A 133 2.33 6.39 -5.43
CA CYS A 133 3.66 5.78 -5.47
C CYS A 133 3.75 4.70 -6.57
N PHE A 134 2.76 3.81 -6.67
CA PHE A 134 2.75 2.75 -7.68
C PHE A 134 2.56 3.26 -9.10
N THR A 135 1.75 4.31 -9.26
CA THR A 135 1.60 4.99 -10.56
C THR A 135 2.91 5.63 -11.00
N ALA A 136 3.58 6.37 -10.10
CA ALA A 136 4.86 6.99 -10.38
C ALA A 136 5.95 5.96 -10.70
N GLN A 137 5.99 4.86 -9.95
CA GLN A 137 6.92 3.76 -10.20
C GLN A 137 6.66 3.08 -11.55
N TYR A 138 5.40 2.78 -11.89
CA TYR A 138 5.03 2.17 -13.16
C TYR A 138 5.43 3.05 -14.35
N VAL A 139 5.03 4.33 -14.32
CA VAL A 139 5.39 5.30 -15.37
C VAL A 139 6.90 5.46 -15.48
N GLY A 140 7.60 5.52 -14.34
CA GLY A 140 9.06 5.59 -14.33
C GLY A 140 9.72 4.37 -14.97
N PHE A 141 9.20 3.17 -14.72
CA PHE A 141 9.72 1.93 -15.32
C PHE A 141 9.47 1.89 -16.83
N GLU A 142 8.28 2.26 -17.31
CA GLU A 142 7.98 2.40 -18.74
C GLU A 142 8.96 3.34 -19.44
N ILE A 143 9.16 4.55 -18.88
CA ILE A 143 10.10 5.54 -19.42
C ILE A 143 11.52 4.96 -19.43
N SER A 144 11.94 4.30 -18.35
CA SER A 144 13.27 3.70 -18.26
C SER A 144 13.48 2.57 -19.28
N GLN A 145 12.45 1.82 -19.63
CA GLN A 145 12.54 0.75 -20.64
C GLN A 145 12.59 1.30 -22.07
N GLN A 146 11.90 2.41 -22.35
CA GLN A 146 11.92 3.06 -23.65
C GLN A 146 13.27 3.72 -23.97
N GLN A 147 14.05 4.06 -22.93
CA GLN A 147 15.38 4.63 -23.09
C GLN A 147 16.46 3.55 -23.24
N THR A 148 17.32 3.67 -24.25
CA THR A 148 18.49 2.81 -24.46
C THR A 148 19.64 3.18 -23.52
N LEU A 149 19.43 2.98 -22.22
CA LEU A 149 20.43 3.30 -21.19
C LEU A 149 21.48 2.19 -21.05
N PRO A 150 22.76 2.55 -20.80
CA PRO A 150 23.76 1.63 -20.27
C PRO A 150 23.25 0.94 -19.00
N GLU A 151 23.67 -0.31 -18.78
CA GLU A 151 23.15 -1.15 -17.69
C GLU A 151 23.24 -0.49 -16.31
N VAL A 152 24.36 0.16 -15.99
CA VAL A 152 24.56 0.83 -14.71
C VAL A 152 23.58 2.00 -14.52
N GLN A 153 23.34 2.78 -15.58
CA GLN A 153 22.41 3.92 -15.53
C GLN A 153 20.97 3.42 -15.42
N PHE A 154 20.62 2.36 -16.16
CA PHE A 154 19.32 1.72 -16.07
C PHE A 154 19.03 1.20 -14.65
N VAL A 155 19.96 0.46 -14.04
CA VAL A 155 19.80 -0.07 -12.68
C VAL A 155 19.71 1.06 -11.65
N THR A 156 20.49 2.12 -11.82
CA THR A 156 20.48 3.28 -10.91
C THR A 156 19.15 4.03 -10.98
N LEU A 157 18.67 4.32 -12.20
CA LEU A 157 17.39 4.99 -12.43
C LEU A 157 16.22 4.17 -11.86
N ASN A 158 16.15 2.88 -12.17
CA ASN A 158 15.07 2.01 -11.65
C ASN A 158 15.16 1.86 -10.12
N SER A 159 16.36 1.85 -9.53
CA SER A 159 16.52 1.83 -8.07
C SER A 159 16.06 3.12 -7.42
N PHE A 160 16.24 4.27 -8.08
CA PHE A 160 15.73 5.56 -7.61
C PHE A 160 14.20 5.66 -7.72
N LEU A 161 13.64 5.20 -8.85
CA LEU A 161 12.20 5.14 -9.11
C LEU A 161 11.47 4.08 -8.26
N TYR A 162 12.21 3.20 -7.60
CA TYR A 162 11.65 2.22 -6.68
C TYR A 162 11.09 2.92 -5.45
N MET A 163 9.78 3.17 -5.44
CA MET A 163 9.11 4.01 -4.45
C MET A 163 8.95 3.34 -3.08
N LEU A 164 9.23 2.04 -2.98
CA LEU A 164 8.99 1.24 -1.78
C LEU A 164 9.65 1.78 -0.50
N PRO A 165 10.96 2.13 -0.47
CA PRO A 165 11.58 2.62 0.75
C PRO A 165 10.96 3.95 1.22
N TYR A 166 10.59 4.81 0.26
CA TYR A 166 9.93 6.08 0.55
C TYR A 166 8.52 5.86 1.12
N PHE A 167 7.76 4.93 0.53
CA PHE A 167 6.44 4.56 1.04
C PHE A 167 6.50 4.04 2.49
N CYS A 168 7.43 3.13 2.79
CA CYS A 168 7.58 2.57 4.13
C CYS A 168 7.96 3.62 5.20
N LEU A 169 8.63 4.70 4.82
CA LEU A 169 8.96 5.81 5.72
C LEU A 169 7.81 6.81 5.86
N ILE A 170 7.16 7.15 4.76
CA ILE A 170 6.12 8.20 4.73
C ILE A 170 4.78 7.68 5.27
N CYS A 171 4.43 6.41 5.03
CA CYS A 171 3.14 5.87 5.46
C CYS A 171 2.93 5.93 6.99
N PRO A 172 3.88 5.48 7.86
CA PRO A 172 3.76 5.65 9.30
C PRO A 172 3.63 7.12 9.73
N LEU A 173 4.30 8.04 9.03
CA LEU A 173 4.19 9.49 9.32
C LEU A 173 2.80 10.03 8.99
N ILE A 174 2.21 9.62 7.85
CA ILE A 174 0.83 9.98 7.49
C ILE A 174 -0.15 9.46 8.55
N LEU A 175 -0.01 8.19 8.95
CA LEU A 175 -0.88 7.58 9.97
C LEU A 175 -0.74 8.30 11.32
N LEU A 176 0.49 8.57 11.76
CA LEU A 176 0.76 9.28 13.01
C LEU A 176 0.15 10.69 12.98
N PHE A 177 0.32 11.42 11.87
CA PHE A 177 -0.26 12.74 11.70
C PHE A 177 -1.79 12.72 11.80
N LEU A 178 -2.44 11.78 11.12
CA LEU A 178 -3.90 11.62 11.17
C LEU A 178 -4.39 11.27 12.58
N MET A 179 -3.65 10.43 13.32
CA MET A 179 -3.97 10.10 14.71
C MET A 179 -3.86 11.31 15.64
N ILE A 180 -2.79 12.10 15.51
CA ILE A 180 -2.61 13.32 16.31
C ILE A 180 -3.72 14.33 16.03
N GLN A 181 -4.05 14.55 14.74
CA GLN A 181 -5.15 15.44 14.38
C GLN A 181 -6.49 14.95 14.97
N HIS A 182 -6.70 13.65 14.99
CA HIS A 182 -7.91 13.07 15.55
C HIS A 182 -8.03 13.30 17.06
N GLU A 183 -6.98 13.02 17.82
CA GLU A 183 -6.95 13.26 19.28
C GLU A 183 -7.16 14.74 19.60
N ARG A 184 -6.55 15.65 18.83
CA ARG A 184 -6.77 17.09 18.98
C ARG A 184 -8.24 17.48 18.80
N LYS A 185 -8.86 17.01 17.72
CA LYS A 185 -10.27 17.29 17.44
C LYS A 185 -11.19 16.74 18.54
N LYS A 186 -10.92 15.54 19.03
CA LYS A 186 -11.67 14.93 20.13
C LYS A 186 -11.56 15.74 21.42
N ARG A 187 -10.38 16.28 21.70
CA ARG A 187 -10.15 17.15 22.86
C ARG A 187 -10.93 18.46 22.75
N GLU A 188 -10.92 19.10 21.58
CA GLU A 188 -11.68 20.33 21.30
C GLU A 188 -13.20 20.12 21.46
N GLU A 189 -13.72 18.97 21.00
CA GLU A 189 -15.14 18.62 21.16
C GLU A 189 -15.54 18.39 22.63
N LEU A 190 -14.63 17.85 23.46
CA LEU A 190 -14.89 17.64 24.89
C LEU A 190 -14.83 18.94 25.69
N GLU A 191 -13.88 19.82 25.38
CA GLU A 191 -13.75 21.12 26.03
C GLU A 191 -14.99 21.99 25.76
N GLY A 192 -15.51 21.98 24.52
CA GLY A 192 -16.73 22.71 24.16
C GLY A 192 -18.04 22.19 24.77
N LEU A 193 -18.05 20.98 25.34
CA LEU A 193 -19.20 20.45 26.11
C LEU A 193 -19.13 20.79 27.60
N SER A 194 -17.95 21.20 28.08
CA SER A 194 -17.70 21.53 29.49
C SER A 194 -17.92 23.01 29.83
N SER A 195 -18.02 23.88 28.81
CA SER A 195 -18.34 25.31 28.92
C SER A 195 -19.83 25.57 28.74
#